data_AF-A0A0Q0J461-F1
#
_entry.id   AF-A0A0Q0J461-F1
#
_cell.length_a   1.000
_cell.length_b   1.000
_cell.length_c   1.000
_cell.angle_alpha   90.00
_cell.angle_beta   90.00
_cell.angle_gamma   90.00
#
_symmetry.space_group_name_H-M   'P 1'
#
loop_
_entity.id
_entity.type
_entity.pdbx_description
1 polymer ?
#
loop_
_entity_poly.entity_id
_entity_poly.type
_entity_poly.pdbx_seq_one_letter_code
_entity_poly.pdbx_strand_id
1 'polypeptide(L)' 'MNGELSEDDVHLFATLRSMSIVRGIVYPPAVQAYRLRMAERTGIDLHDHIAI' A
#
# COMPACT_ATOMS: atom_id res chain seq x y z
N MET A 1 -1.60 11.82 7.17
CA MET A 1 -0.94 11.76 5.85
C MET A 1 -1.11 13.12 5.22
N ASN A 2 -0.02 13.87 5.09
CA ASN A 2 -0.04 15.33 5.04
C ASN A 2 -0.34 15.92 3.65
N GLY A 3 -0.88 15.12 2.72
CA GLY A 3 -1.29 15.58 1.39
C GLY A 3 -0.15 15.79 0.37
N GLU A 4 1.08 15.94 0.85
CA GLU A 4 2.31 15.98 0.06
C GLU A 4 3.12 14.69 0.23
N LEU A 5 3.78 14.25 -0.83
CA LEU A 5 4.62 13.06 -0.81
C LEU A 5 5.87 13.31 0.07
N SER A 6 6.10 12.45 1.07
CA SER A 6 7.27 12.52 1.95
C SER A 6 8.00 11.18 2.09
N GLU A 7 9.13 11.17 2.81
CA GLU A 7 9.85 9.94 3.14
C GLU A 7 9.02 8.97 3.98
N ASP A 8 8.10 9.47 4.81
CA ASP A 8 7.16 8.64 5.56
C ASP A 8 6.30 7.79 4.61
N ASP A 9 5.93 8.34 3.46
CA ASP A 9 5.12 7.62 2.48
C ASP A 9 5.89 6.46 1.85
N VAL A 10 7.22 6.60 1.67
CA VAL A 10 8.09 5.53 1.17
C VAL A 10 8.09 4.36 2.15
N HIS A 11 8.34 4.63 3.43
CA HIS A 11 8.38 3.60 4.47
C HIS A 11 7.01 2.96 4.71
N LEU A 12 5.95 3.77 4.74
CA LEU A 12 4.59 3.29 4.92
C LEU A 12 4.16 2.43 3.74
N PHE A 13 4.42 2.85 2.50
CA PHE A 13 4.06 2.07 1.33
C PHE A 13 4.81 0.75 1.26
N ALA A 14 6.13 0.74 1.53
CA ALA A 14 6.91 -0.49 1.58
C ALA A 14 6.31 -1.50 2.57
N THR A 15 5.89 -1.02 3.74
CA THR A 15 5.27 -1.84 4.78
C THR A 15 3.92 -2.41 4.32
N LEU A 16 3.02 -1.55 3.80
CA LEU A 16 1.70 -1.96 3.33
C LEU A 16 1.78 -2.92 2.14
N ARG A 17 2.72 -2.70 1.23
CA ARG A 17 3.00 -3.60 0.10
C ARG A 17 3.50 -4.94 0.60
N SER A 18 4.41 -4.97 1.58
CA SER A 18 4.85 -6.24 2.18
C SER A 18 3.67 -7.01 2.77
N MET A 19 2.80 -6.33 3.54
CA MET A 19 1.60 -6.95 4.12
C MET A 19 0.61 -7.48 3.08
N SER A 20 0.56 -6.93 1.87
CA SER A 20 -0.38 -7.35 0.82
C SER A 20 -0.19 -8.80 0.33
N ILE A 21 0.90 -9.47 0.72
CA ILE A 21 1.10 -10.90 0.46
C ILE A 21 0.23 -11.80 1.36
N VAL A 22 -0.26 -11.26 2.48
CA VAL A 22 -1.05 -12.03 3.46
C VAL A 22 -2.52 -11.99 3.05
N ARG A 23 -3.07 -13.15 2.70
CA ARG A 23 -4.47 -13.26 2.29
C ARG A 23 -5.42 -13.00 3.46
N GLY A 24 -6.51 -12.29 3.17
CA GLY A 24 -7.60 -12.06 4.14
C GLY A 24 -7.44 -10.83 5.04
N ILE A 25 -6.38 -10.04 4.86
CA ILE A 25 -6.28 -8.74 5.55
C ILE A 25 -7.37 -7.80 5.05
N VAL A 26 -8.17 -7.28 5.98
CA VAL A 26 -9.12 -6.19 5.70
C VAL A 26 -8.47 -4.87 6.08
N TYR A 27 -8.09 -4.09 5.08
CA TYR A 27 -7.55 -2.75 5.30
C TYR A 27 -8.68 -1.75 5.56
N PRO A 28 -8.54 -0.85 6.55
CA PRO A 28 -9.45 0.28 6.69
C PRO A 28 -9.55 1.09 5.38
N PRO A 29 -10.70 1.69 5.04
CA PRO A 29 -10.90 2.34 3.74
C PRO A 29 -9.83 3.37 3.35
N ALA A 30 -9.35 4.17 4.31
CA ALA A 30 -8.30 5.15 4.09
C ALA A 30 -6.95 4.49 3.72
N VAL A 31 -6.62 3.37 4.36
CA VAL A 31 -5.39 2.60 4.11
C VAL A 31 -5.48 1.88 2.76
N GLN A 32 -6.64 1.32 2.43
CA GLN A 32 -6.91 0.73 1.12
C GLN A 32 -6.73 1.76 0.00
N ALA A 33 -7.35 2.94 0.14
CA ALA A 33 -7.23 4.00 -0.86
C ALA A 33 -5.79 4.50 -1.00
N TYR A 34 -5.04 4.58 0.11
CA TYR A 34 -3.66 4.97 0.08
C TYR A 34 -2.75 3.97 -0.63
N ARG A 35 -2.80 2.67 -0.26
CA ARG A 35 -1.93 1.65 -0.85
C ARG A 35 -2.13 1.53 -2.37
N LEU A 36 -3.39 1.63 -2.83
CA LEU A 36 -3.72 1.61 -4.25
C LEU A 36 -3.15 2.84 -4.98
N ARG A 37 -3.36 4.04 -4.42
CA ARG A 37 -2.84 5.29 -4.98
C ARG A 37 -1.31 5.30 -5.05
N MET A 38 -0.62 4.76 -4.03
CA MET A 38 0.84 4.68 -4.06
C MET A 38 1.35 3.65 -5.07
N ALA A 39 0.67 2.51 -5.22
CA ALA A 39 1.00 1.54 -6.27
C ALA A 39 0.89 2.18 -7.66
N GLU A 40 -0.21 2.90 -7.93
CA GLU A 40 -0.41 3.64 -9.18
C GLU A 40 0.67 4.71 -9.40
N ARG A 41 0.95 5.54 -8.38
CA ARG A 41 1.93 6.63 -8.49
C ARG A 41 3.36 6.16 -8.69
N THR A 42 3.72 5.01 -8.10
CA THR A 42 5.10 4.49 -8.15
C THR A 42 5.31 3.49 -9.29
N GLY A 43 4.25 2.99 -9.92
CA GLY A 43 4.33 1.90 -10.88
C GLY A 43 4.75 0.57 -10.25
N ILE A 44 4.54 0.42 -8.94
CA ILE A 44 4.91 -0.78 -8.17
C ILE A 44 3.66 -1.51 -7.72
N ASP A 45 3.45 -2.71 -8.25
CA ASP A 45 2.27 -3.52 -7.93
C ASP A 45 2.25 -4.02 -6.48
N LEU A 46 1.04 -4.13 -5.93
CA LEU A 46 0.76 -4.85 -4.69
C LEU A 46 0.79 -6.37 -4.95
N HIS A 47 0.98 -7.15 -3.88
CA HIS A 47 1.01 -8.61 -3.97
C HIS A 47 -0.37 -9.29 -3.94
N ASP A 48 -1.47 -8.52 -4.00
CA ASP A 48 -2.85 -9.03 -3.84
C ASP A 48 -3.16 -10.25 -4.73
N HIS A 49 -2.64 -10.28 -5.97
CA HIS A 49 -2.87 -11.38 -6.92
C HIS A 49 -2.11 -12.69 -6.60
N ILE A 50 -1.07 -12.61 -5.78
CA ILE A 50 -0.24 -13.74 -5.36
C ILE A 50 -0.32 -14.01 -3.86
N ALA A 51 -1.23 -13.34 -3.16
CA ALA A 51 -1.37 -13.43 -1.71
C ALA A 51 -1.71 -14.86 -1.27
N ILE A 52 -1.08 -15.33 -0.19
CA ILE A 52 -1.25 -16.68 0.39
C ILE A 52 -1.90 -16.64 1.77
#